data_AF-A0A6N2UKF8-F1
#
_entry.id   AF-A0A6N2UKF8-F1
#
_cell.length_a   1.000
_cell.length_b   1.000
_cell.length_c   1.000
_cell.angle_alpha   90.00
_cell.angle_beta   90.00
_cell.angle_gamma   90.00
#
_symmetry.space_group_name_H-M   'P 1'
#
loop_
_entity.id
_entity.type
_entity.pdbx_description
1 polymer ?
#
loop_
_entity_poly.entity_id
_entity_poly.type
_entity_poly.pdbx_seq_one_letter_code
_entity_poly.pdbx_strand_id
1 'polypeptide(L)'
;MSNSREPRPLPRPVRWVAMFMAFVFVISLGVIITHVNRSDAGRQDRSSSSDAGTKAGDTGSRRGSGGYRGLQAAGIPVPGDWSRQSLVSATRTGGESSDVGQAPVGGRGGPVDVALDTVDAILDPTPSDEEWNQTMQNLFQPDIAGASHGQGNMARYWWRQRRFNADKLCTGVSKDMLLIQSYDCSTDHRFQGKSEETIKDTQYWDPASAFFDVPQSIGEHVTSSTDPQTVISRYYDAVAIPMDDGVWYVTVDCPAMADQPFLDKNGDEMQAASAADMPDGTKFWISSVSSVGVGTNQRPCQPVEITVAGQTPFWYIGTDGSD
;
A
#
# COMPACT_ATOMS: atom_id res chain seq x y z
N MET A 1 -29.82 -32.28 24.79
CA MET A 1 -30.94 -32.04 23.86
C MET A 1 -30.90 -30.57 23.46
N SER A 2 -30.44 -30.28 22.24
CA SER A 2 -30.31 -28.92 21.72
C SER A 2 -31.66 -28.45 21.17
N ASN A 3 -32.26 -27.44 21.79
CA ASN A 3 -33.48 -26.79 21.30
C ASN A 3 -33.08 -25.62 20.38
N SER A 4 -32.67 -25.93 19.15
CA SER A 4 -32.52 -24.92 18.10
C SER A 4 -33.90 -24.56 17.56
N ARG A 5 -34.38 -23.34 17.86
CA ARG A 5 -35.57 -22.76 17.22
C ARG A 5 -35.26 -22.53 15.74
N GLU A 6 -36.11 -23.04 14.86
CA GLU A 6 -36.07 -22.73 13.42
C GLU A 6 -36.14 -21.20 13.18
N PRO A 7 -35.36 -20.66 12.23
CA PRO A 7 -35.42 -19.26 11.87
C PRO A 7 -36.77 -18.95 11.21
N ARG A 8 -37.51 -18.01 11.78
CA ARG A 8 -38.79 -17.57 11.22
C ARG A 8 -38.57 -16.87 9.87
N PRO A 9 -39.45 -17.11 8.88
CA PRO A 9 -39.34 -16.47 7.58
C PRO A 9 -39.44 -14.95 7.70
N LEU A 10 -38.53 -14.25 7.03
CA LEU A 10 -38.46 -12.79 7.03
C LEU A 10 -39.80 -12.17 6.59
N PRO A 11 -40.24 -11.06 7.23
CA PRO A 11 -41.46 -10.36 6.84
C PRO A 11 -41.42 -9.93 5.38
N ARG A 12 -42.57 -10.03 4.68
CA ARG A 12 -42.71 -9.70 3.26
C ARG A 12 -42.01 -8.40 2.79
N PRO A 13 -42.11 -7.25 3.48
CA PRO A 13 -41.41 -6.04 3.04
C PRO A 13 -39.87 -6.17 3.12
N VAL A 14 -39.35 -6.91 4.11
CA VAL A 14 -37.92 -7.13 4.28
C VAL A 14 -37.35 -8.04 3.19
N ARG A 15 -38.15 -9.01 2.70
CA ARG A 15 -37.76 -9.85 1.55
C ARG A 15 -37.62 -9.04 0.26
N TRP A 16 -38.47 -8.03 0.06
CA TRP A 16 -38.36 -7.14 -1.10
C TRP A 16 -37.13 -6.25 -1.02
N VAL A 17 -36.81 -5.70 0.16
CA VAL A 17 -35.59 -4.91 0.38
C VAL A 17 -34.33 -5.77 0.21
N ALA A 18 -34.34 -7.01 0.73
CA ALA A 18 -33.22 -7.93 0.56
C ALA A 18 -33.01 -8.35 -0.91
N MET A 19 -34.09 -8.60 -1.66
CA MET A 19 -34.00 -8.87 -3.10
C MET A 19 -33.53 -7.65 -3.89
N PHE A 20 -33.96 -6.44 -3.51
CA PHE A 20 -33.50 -5.22 -4.16
C PHE A 20 -32.00 -4.97 -3.89
N MET A 21 -31.55 -5.14 -2.65
CA MET A 21 -30.13 -5.08 -2.29
C MET A 21 -29.30 -6.12 -3.04
N ALA A 22 -29.79 -7.37 -3.13
CA ALA A 22 -29.11 -8.42 -3.89
C ALA A 22 -29.04 -8.10 -5.40
N PHE A 23 -30.10 -7.51 -5.96
CA PHE A 23 -30.14 -7.12 -7.36
C PHE A 23 -29.18 -5.95 -7.65
N VAL A 24 -29.11 -4.96 -6.76
CA VAL A 24 -28.13 -3.87 -6.85
C VAL A 24 -26.71 -4.41 -6.74
N PHE A 25 -26.43 -5.34 -5.81
CA PHE A 25 -25.13 -5.97 -5.65
C PHE A 25 -24.68 -6.79 -6.88
N VAL A 26 -25.61 -7.52 -7.51
CA VAL A 26 -25.32 -8.30 -8.73
C VAL A 26 -25.06 -7.38 -9.93
N ILE A 27 -25.78 -6.25 -10.02
CA ILE A 27 -25.54 -5.26 -11.09
C ILE A 27 -24.20 -4.54 -10.88
N SER A 28 -23.85 -4.16 -9.64
CA SER A 28 -22.56 -3.51 -9.37
C SER A 28 -21.37 -4.46 -9.53
N LEU A 29 -21.49 -5.76 -9.22
CA LEU A 29 -20.45 -6.75 -9.57
C LEU A 29 -20.38 -7.02 -11.08
N GLY A 30 -21.51 -7.09 -11.78
CA GLY A 30 -21.57 -7.35 -13.21
C GLY A 30 -20.88 -6.28 -14.06
N VAL A 31 -20.93 -5.02 -13.63
CA VAL A 31 -20.26 -3.89 -14.32
C VAL A 31 -18.74 -3.94 -14.16
N ILE A 32 -18.21 -4.49 -13.06
CA ILE A 32 -16.76 -4.60 -12.83
C ILE A 32 -16.13 -5.73 -13.66
N ILE A 33 -16.84 -6.84 -13.87
CA ILE A 33 -16.30 -8.02 -14.57
C ILE A 33 -16.30 -7.85 -16.10
N THR A 34 -17.16 -7.00 -16.67
CA THR A 34 -17.18 -6.76 -18.13
C THR A 34 -16.15 -5.76 -18.65
N HIS A 35 -15.43 -5.05 -17.78
CA HIS A 35 -14.42 -4.07 -18.19
C HIS A 35 -12.97 -4.59 -18.18
N VAL A 36 -12.70 -5.78 -17.62
CA VAL A 36 -11.33 -6.32 -17.53
C VAL A 36 -10.93 -7.19 -18.74
N ASN A 37 -11.88 -7.69 -19.54
CA ASN A 37 -11.59 -8.62 -20.65
C ASN A 37 -11.56 -8.01 -22.07
N ARG A 38 -11.40 -6.68 -22.21
CA ARG A 38 -11.47 -6.03 -23.54
C ARG A 38 -10.27 -5.18 -23.96
N SER A 39 -9.14 -5.30 -23.27
CA SER A 39 -7.94 -4.49 -23.56
C SER A 39 -6.72 -5.28 -24.02
N ASP A 40 -6.88 -6.53 -24.49
CA ASP A 40 -5.81 -7.30 -25.12
C ASP A 40 -6.16 -7.61 -26.59
N ALA A 41 -6.12 -6.58 -27.43
CA ALA A 41 -6.05 -6.73 -28.88
C ALA A 41 -5.47 -5.48 -29.55
N GLY A 42 -4.14 -5.39 -29.56
CA GLY A 42 -3.40 -4.74 -30.65
C GLY A 42 -2.86 -3.34 -30.39
N ARG A 43 -1.55 -3.23 -30.17
CA ARG A 43 -0.74 -2.24 -30.89
C ARG A 43 0.74 -2.64 -30.97
N GLN A 44 1.16 -2.97 -32.19
CA GLN A 44 2.55 -3.11 -32.61
C GLN A 44 3.31 -1.78 -32.55
N ASP A 45 4.60 -1.93 -32.26
CA ASP A 45 5.76 -1.09 -32.53
C ASP A 45 5.57 0.22 -33.30
N ARG A 46 6.17 1.29 -32.76
CA ARG A 46 7.04 2.21 -33.50
C ARG A 46 7.86 3.09 -32.55
N SER A 47 9.16 3.01 -32.73
CA SER A 47 10.20 3.79 -32.07
C SER A 47 10.31 5.22 -32.62
N SER A 48 10.96 6.05 -31.79
CA SER A 48 11.82 7.21 -32.07
C SER A 48 11.22 8.54 -32.55
N SER A 49 11.32 9.54 -31.69
CA SER A 49 12.00 10.82 -32.00
C SER A 49 12.43 11.52 -30.70
N SER A 50 13.69 11.96 -30.67
CA SER A 50 14.42 12.58 -29.56
C SER A 50 14.40 14.11 -29.59
N ASP A 51 14.88 14.69 -28.47
CA ASP A 51 15.36 16.07 -28.20
C ASP A 51 14.29 17.11 -27.81
N ALA A 52 14.48 18.04 -26.85
CA ALA A 52 15.69 18.56 -26.20
C ALA A 52 15.39 19.06 -24.77
N GLY A 53 16.45 19.24 -23.98
CA GLY A 53 16.40 19.25 -22.51
C GLY A 53 15.96 20.54 -21.81
N THR A 54 15.60 20.36 -20.54
CA THR A 54 15.89 21.27 -19.43
C THR A 54 16.10 20.39 -18.20
N LYS A 55 17.15 20.68 -17.43
CA LYS A 55 17.70 19.85 -16.34
C LYS A 55 16.64 19.57 -15.27
N ALA A 56 15.99 18.41 -15.34
CA ALA A 56 15.32 17.78 -14.22
C ALA A 56 16.35 16.92 -13.46
N GLY A 57 16.32 16.98 -12.14
CA GLY A 57 17.13 16.12 -11.28
C GLY A 57 16.95 14.65 -11.66
N ASP A 58 18.00 13.86 -11.43
CA ASP A 58 18.08 12.42 -11.64
C ASP A 58 16.83 11.72 -11.09
N THR A 59 15.83 11.55 -11.94
CA THR A 59 14.59 10.82 -11.66
C THR A 59 14.97 9.36 -11.84
N GLY A 60 15.30 8.73 -10.71
CA GLY A 60 15.91 7.41 -10.60
C GLY A 60 15.44 6.46 -11.70
N SER A 61 16.31 6.25 -12.69
CA SER A 61 16.14 5.19 -13.68
C SER A 61 15.85 3.90 -12.93
N ARG A 62 14.87 3.10 -13.39
CA ARG A 62 14.55 1.78 -12.82
C ARG A 62 15.85 1.09 -12.42
N ARG A 63 16.00 0.78 -11.13
CA ARG A 63 16.98 -0.23 -10.73
C ARG A 63 16.62 -1.45 -11.57
N GLY A 64 17.49 -1.84 -12.50
CA GLY A 64 17.28 -3.03 -13.33
C GLY A 64 17.08 -4.26 -12.43
N SER A 65 16.71 -5.41 -12.99
CA SER A 65 16.51 -6.61 -12.16
C SER A 65 17.70 -6.92 -11.23
N GLY A 66 18.94 -6.58 -11.60
CA GLY A 66 20.13 -6.71 -10.73
C GLY A 66 20.27 -5.68 -9.59
N GLY A 67 19.31 -4.77 -9.40
CA GLY A 67 19.35 -3.71 -8.40
C GLY A 67 18.65 -4.02 -7.07
N TYR A 68 17.83 -5.09 -7.01
CA TYR A 68 17.11 -5.52 -5.79
C TYR A 68 17.71 -6.79 -5.21
N ARG A 69 18.96 -6.70 -4.74
CA ARG A 69 19.73 -7.86 -4.31
C ARG A 69 19.17 -8.50 -3.04
N GLY A 70 18.63 -7.71 -2.13
CA GLY A 70 18.01 -8.20 -0.89
C GLY A 70 16.73 -8.96 -1.18
N LEU A 71 15.84 -8.39 -2.02
CA LEU A 71 14.61 -9.07 -2.42
C LEU A 71 14.91 -10.38 -3.15
N GLN A 72 15.86 -10.35 -4.08
CA GLN A 72 16.30 -11.55 -4.80
C GLN A 72 16.87 -12.63 -3.88
N ALA A 73 17.71 -12.25 -2.91
CA ALA A 73 18.29 -13.18 -1.96
C ALA A 73 17.23 -13.85 -1.06
N ALA A 74 16.17 -13.11 -0.75
CA ALA A 74 15.05 -13.61 0.05
C ALA A 74 13.97 -14.33 -0.77
N GLY A 75 14.01 -14.25 -2.10
CA GLY A 75 12.97 -14.80 -2.99
C GLY A 75 11.69 -13.96 -3.04
N ILE A 76 11.76 -12.70 -2.61
CA ILE A 76 10.64 -11.76 -2.69
C ILE A 76 10.50 -11.28 -4.15
N PRO A 77 9.27 -11.22 -4.72
CA PRO A 77 9.05 -10.63 -6.03
C PRO A 77 9.61 -9.21 -6.13
N VAL A 78 10.35 -8.92 -7.21
CA VAL A 78 10.92 -7.58 -7.42
C VAL A 78 9.84 -6.60 -7.94
N PRO A 79 9.90 -5.32 -7.53
CA PRO A 79 8.97 -4.30 -8.00
C PRO A 79 8.86 -4.20 -9.52
N GLY A 80 7.67 -3.89 -10.01
CA GLY A 80 7.33 -3.85 -11.42
C GLY A 80 6.02 -3.11 -11.67
N ASP A 81 5.31 -3.43 -12.75
CA ASP A 81 4.02 -2.78 -13.02
C ASP A 81 2.94 -3.18 -12.00
N TRP A 82 3.10 -4.33 -11.33
CA TRP A 82 2.20 -4.84 -10.30
C TRP A 82 2.30 -4.10 -8.96
N SER A 83 3.47 -3.53 -8.63
CA SER A 83 3.72 -2.84 -7.36
C SER A 83 3.30 -1.37 -7.38
N ARG A 84 2.90 -0.86 -8.55
CA ARG A 84 2.48 0.52 -8.70
C ARG A 84 1.18 0.75 -7.94
N GLN A 85 1.14 1.83 -7.16
CA GLN A 85 -0.10 2.26 -6.53
C GLN A 85 -1.19 2.54 -7.58
N SER A 86 -2.43 2.23 -7.24
CA SER A 86 -3.58 2.42 -8.10
C SER A 86 -4.42 3.58 -7.58
N LEU A 87 -4.72 4.54 -8.44
CA LEU A 87 -5.48 5.74 -8.10
C LEU A 87 -6.66 5.91 -9.05
N VAL A 88 -7.62 6.73 -8.66
CA VAL A 88 -8.76 7.08 -9.50
C VAL A 88 -8.26 7.94 -10.64
N SER A 89 -8.26 7.40 -11.85
CA SER A 89 -8.00 8.15 -13.07
C SER A 89 -9.29 8.80 -13.57
N ALA A 90 -9.16 10.04 -14.05
CA ALA A 90 -10.24 10.81 -14.63
C ALA A 90 -9.74 11.70 -15.78
N THR A 91 -10.64 12.04 -16.70
CA THR A 91 -10.36 13.04 -17.75
C THR A 91 -11.28 14.23 -17.58
N ARG A 92 -10.71 15.43 -17.69
CA ARG A 92 -11.45 16.69 -17.63
C ARG A 92 -12.25 16.90 -18.92
N THR A 93 -13.57 17.07 -18.83
CA THR A 93 -14.46 17.27 -19.98
C THR A 93 -15.54 18.32 -19.70
N GLY A 94 -15.44 19.54 -20.25
CA GLY A 94 -16.54 20.52 -20.34
C GLY A 94 -17.34 20.78 -19.06
N GLY A 95 -16.70 21.27 -17.99
CA GLY A 95 -17.25 21.42 -16.64
C GLY A 95 -17.30 20.16 -15.75
N GLU A 96 -17.23 18.95 -16.32
CA GLU A 96 -17.33 17.68 -15.58
C GLU A 96 -16.06 16.81 -15.74
N SER A 97 -16.01 15.67 -15.04
CA SER A 97 -14.99 14.63 -15.22
C SER A 97 -15.64 13.42 -15.87
N SER A 98 -15.11 12.96 -17.01
CA SER A 98 -15.58 11.75 -17.69
C SER A 98 -14.47 10.71 -17.73
N ASP A 99 -14.87 9.44 -17.63
CA ASP A 99 -14.03 8.24 -17.45
C ASP A 99 -13.36 8.14 -16.09
N VAL A 100 -14.11 7.64 -15.10
CA VAL A 100 -13.62 7.37 -13.75
C VAL A 100 -13.29 5.88 -13.62
N GLY A 101 -12.04 5.54 -13.34
CA GLY A 101 -11.62 4.16 -13.10
C GLY A 101 -10.30 4.09 -12.35
N GLN A 102 -10.11 3.03 -11.56
CA GLN A 102 -8.83 2.73 -10.91
C GLN A 102 -7.80 2.39 -11.98
N ALA A 103 -6.66 3.07 -11.95
CA ALA A 103 -5.56 2.80 -12.86
C ALA A 103 -4.23 2.98 -12.13
N PRO A 104 -3.21 2.17 -12.48
CA PRO A 104 -1.87 2.36 -11.94
C PRO A 104 -1.36 3.75 -12.33
N VAL A 105 -0.77 4.44 -11.37
CA VAL A 105 -0.03 5.67 -11.62
C VAL A 105 1.46 5.33 -11.76
N GLY A 106 2.18 6.10 -12.58
CA GLY A 106 3.63 6.01 -12.65
C GLY A 106 4.30 6.50 -11.37
N GLY A 107 5.64 6.50 -11.39
CA GLY A 107 6.46 6.86 -10.24
C GLY A 107 6.76 5.66 -9.35
N ARG A 108 7.57 5.91 -8.31
CA ARG A 108 8.01 4.90 -7.33
C ARG A 108 7.82 5.35 -5.89
N GLY A 109 7.12 6.47 -5.70
CA GLY A 109 6.89 7.04 -4.37
C GLY A 109 5.79 6.35 -3.58
N GLY A 110 5.04 5.42 -4.19
CA GLY A 110 3.89 4.77 -3.55
C GLY A 110 4.27 3.76 -2.45
N PRO A 111 3.31 3.35 -1.61
CA PRO A 111 3.57 2.53 -0.43
C PRO A 111 4.32 1.23 -0.70
N VAL A 112 3.85 0.44 -1.68
CA VAL A 112 4.42 -0.88 -1.98
C VAL A 112 5.85 -0.78 -2.50
N ASP A 113 6.13 0.16 -3.41
CA ASP A 113 7.49 0.37 -3.91
C ASP A 113 8.46 0.79 -2.79
N VAL A 114 8.04 1.73 -1.93
CA VAL A 114 8.84 2.20 -0.78
C VAL A 114 9.06 1.08 0.24
N ALA A 115 8.04 0.28 0.54
CA ALA A 115 8.15 -0.86 1.43
C ALA A 115 9.12 -1.92 0.88
N LEU A 116 9.09 -2.18 -0.42
CA LEU A 116 10.00 -3.13 -1.06
C LEU A 116 11.43 -2.61 -1.15
N ASP A 117 11.63 -1.32 -1.42
CA ASP A 117 12.97 -0.69 -1.33
C ASP A 117 13.53 -0.77 0.10
N THR A 118 12.66 -0.60 1.11
CA THR A 118 13.00 -0.73 2.53
C THR A 118 13.47 -2.15 2.85
N VAL A 119 12.70 -3.16 2.46
CA VAL A 119 13.05 -4.57 2.70
C VAL A 119 14.26 -5.00 1.88
N ASP A 120 14.43 -4.49 0.65
CA ASP A 120 15.63 -4.73 -0.16
C ASP A 120 16.90 -4.29 0.58
N ALA A 121 16.89 -3.08 1.15
CA ALA A 121 18.01 -2.53 1.88
C ALA A 121 18.34 -3.35 3.16
N ILE A 122 17.31 -3.80 3.89
CA ILE A 122 17.47 -4.64 5.09
C ILE A 122 18.07 -6.00 4.74
N LEU A 123 17.62 -6.61 3.64
CA LEU A 123 17.98 -7.98 3.25
C LEU A 123 19.21 -8.06 2.35
N ASP A 124 19.78 -6.93 1.91
CA ASP A 124 20.93 -6.91 1.00
C ASP A 124 22.14 -7.64 1.63
N PRO A 125 22.60 -8.76 1.03
CA PRO A 125 23.72 -9.51 1.54
C PRO A 125 25.09 -8.87 1.22
N THR A 126 25.16 -7.82 0.41
CA THR A 126 26.43 -7.26 -0.11
C THR A 126 27.15 -6.25 0.77
N PRO A 127 26.50 -5.31 1.49
CA PRO A 127 27.21 -4.33 2.31
C PRO A 127 28.04 -5.00 3.41
N SER A 128 29.07 -4.30 3.92
CA SER A 128 29.72 -4.66 5.19
C SER A 128 28.76 -4.52 6.37
N ASP A 129 29.12 -5.07 7.54
CA ASP A 129 28.27 -4.96 8.74
C ASP A 129 28.12 -3.52 9.21
N GLU A 130 29.17 -2.70 9.04
CA GLU A 130 29.15 -1.27 9.37
C GLU A 130 28.22 -0.50 8.42
N GLU A 131 28.35 -0.72 7.10
CA GLU A 131 27.47 -0.09 6.11
C GLU A 131 26.01 -0.50 6.31
N TRP A 132 25.74 -1.78 6.57
CA TRP A 132 24.39 -2.27 6.84
C TRP A 132 23.81 -1.67 8.11
N ASN A 133 24.60 -1.59 9.20
CA ASN A 133 24.17 -0.97 10.45
C ASN A 133 23.86 0.52 10.26
N GLN A 134 24.67 1.23 9.47
CA GLN A 134 24.40 2.62 9.09
C GLN A 134 23.12 2.73 8.26
N THR A 135 22.87 1.80 7.32
CA THR A 135 21.61 1.74 6.57
C THR A 135 20.43 1.58 7.52
N MET A 136 20.45 0.59 8.41
CA MET A 136 19.38 0.35 9.40
C MET A 136 19.09 1.60 10.24
N GLN A 137 20.14 2.29 10.71
CA GLN A 137 20.01 3.49 11.52
C GLN A 137 19.34 4.66 10.81
N ASN A 138 19.49 4.77 9.48
CA ASN A 138 18.92 5.87 8.69
C ASN A 138 17.66 5.48 7.92
N LEU A 139 17.26 4.22 7.96
CA LEU A 139 16.18 3.71 7.12
C LEU A 139 14.84 4.31 7.53
N PHE A 140 14.54 4.26 8.82
CA PHE A 140 13.26 4.72 9.37
C PHE A 140 13.34 6.19 9.75
N GLN A 141 12.39 6.97 9.23
CA GLN A 141 12.25 8.38 9.57
C GLN A 141 11.21 8.55 10.68
N PRO A 142 11.28 9.65 11.46
CA PRO A 142 10.14 10.06 12.28
C PRO A 142 8.91 10.23 11.38
N ASP A 143 7.75 9.82 11.89
CA ASP A 143 6.49 10.00 11.17
C ASP A 143 6.02 11.46 11.19
N ILE A 144 4.88 11.74 10.55
CA ILE A 144 4.28 13.08 10.50
C ILE A 144 3.91 13.64 11.89
N ALA A 145 3.73 12.78 12.89
CA ALA A 145 3.56 13.19 14.28
C ALA A 145 4.89 13.53 14.99
N GLY A 146 6.01 13.30 14.32
CA GLY A 146 7.37 13.43 14.86
C GLY A 146 7.77 12.26 15.75
N ALA A 147 6.97 11.18 15.78
CA ALA A 147 7.27 9.98 16.55
C ALA A 147 8.28 9.13 15.78
N SER A 148 9.35 8.75 16.47
CA SER A 148 10.27 7.73 15.97
C SER A 148 9.81 6.38 16.51
N HIS A 149 9.52 5.46 15.59
CA HIS A 149 9.23 4.08 15.94
C HIS A 149 10.56 3.33 16.08
N GLY A 150 10.70 2.57 17.15
CA GLY A 150 11.96 1.92 17.49
C GLY A 150 12.43 0.99 16.37
N GLN A 151 13.71 1.05 16.02
CA GLN A 151 14.28 0.12 15.05
C GLN A 151 14.27 -1.29 15.65
N GLY A 152 13.89 -2.27 14.84
CA GLY A 152 14.02 -3.68 15.22
C GLY A 152 15.47 -4.00 15.59
N ASN A 153 15.71 -4.49 16.81
CA ASN A 153 17.07 -4.74 17.32
C ASN A 153 17.64 -6.12 16.88
N MET A 154 17.01 -6.75 15.89
CA MET A 154 17.42 -8.03 15.33
C MET A 154 18.80 -7.94 14.68
N ALA A 155 19.67 -8.91 15.00
CA ALA A 155 20.99 -9.01 14.42
C ALA A 155 20.94 -9.29 12.91
N ARG A 156 21.93 -8.77 12.17
CA ARG A 156 22.00 -8.90 10.70
C ARG A 156 21.86 -10.33 10.17
N TYR A 157 22.47 -11.30 10.85
CA TYR A 157 22.39 -12.71 10.42
C TYR A 157 20.94 -13.22 10.39
N TRP A 158 20.09 -12.74 11.33
CA TRP A 158 18.70 -13.11 11.41
C TRP A 158 17.91 -12.56 10.22
N TRP A 159 18.15 -11.31 9.84
CA TRP A 159 17.53 -10.72 8.64
C TRP A 159 17.92 -11.50 7.38
N ARG A 160 19.22 -11.82 7.21
CA ARG A 160 19.74 -12.48 6.00
C ARG A 160 19.21 -13.88 5.73
N GLN A 161 18.75 -14.60 6.75
CA GLN A 161 18.20 -15.94 6.60
C GLN A 161 16.71 -15.95 6.28
N ARG A 162 16.03 -14.80 6.30
CA ARG A 162 14.58 -14.69 6.04
C ARG A 162 14.27 -14.97 4.59
N ARG A 163 13.16 -15.66 4.36
CA ARG A 163 12.74 -16.07 3.03
C ARG A 163 11.27 -15.76 2.84
N PHE A 164 10.93 -15.33 1.63
CA PHE A 164 9.56 -15.12 1.22
C PHE A 164 8.78 -16.43 1.30
N ASN A 165 7.56 -16.37 1.83
CA ASN A 165 6.67 -17.52 1.92
C ASN A 165 5.20 -17.09 1.83
N ALA A 166 4.65 -17.09 0.61
CA ALA A 166 3.26 -16.76 0.31
C ALA A 166 2.23 -17.51 1.17
N ASP A 167 2.48 -18.77 1.52
CA ASP A 167 1.54 -19.60 2.29
C ASP A 167 1.28 -19.05 3.69
N LYS A 168 2.14 -18.14 4.19
CA LYS A 168 2.02 -17.55 5.53
C LYS A 168 0.79 -16.67 5.70
N LEU A 169 0.26 -16.12 4.61
CA LEU A 169 -1.04 -15.44 4.60
C LEU A 169 -2.19 -16.41 4.93
N CYS A 170 -2.02 -17.69 4.62
CA CYS A 170 -3.05 -18.72 4.73
C CYS A 170 -2.95 -19.57 6.00
N THR A 171 -1.81 -19.58 6.68
CA THR A 171 -1.57 -20.39 7.89
C THR A 171 -2.00 -19.71 9.20
N GLY A 172 -2.48 -18.47 9.14
CA GLY A 172 -3.17 -17.82 10.23
C GLY A 172 -2.30 -16.91 11.09
N VAL A 173 -2.52 -15.61 10.91
CA VAL A 173 -2.87 -14.70 12.01
C VAL A 173 -4.18 -14.04 11.60
N SER A 174 -5.32 -14.66 11.91
CA SER A 174 -6.66 -14.14 11.62
C SER A 174 -7.04 -12.90 12.47
N LYS A 175 -6.05 -12.20 12.99
CA LYS A 175 -6.15 -11.04 13.87
C LYS A 175 -5.32 -9.86 13.40
N ASP A 176 -4.61 -9.99 12.27
CA ASP A 176 -3.94 -8.83 11.72
C ASP A 176 -5.02 -7.84 11.30
N MET A 177 -5.10 -6.76 12.08
CA MET A 177 -6.16 -5.75 12.06
C MET A 177 -6.12 -4.87 10.80
N LEU A 178 -5.17 -5.19 9.91
CA LEU A 178 -4.96 -4.58 8.62
C LEU A 178 -5.93 -5.27 7.68
N LEU A 179 -6.97 -4.54 7.25
CA LEU A 179 -8.03 -4.97 6.34
C LEU A 179 -7.49 -5.27 4.93
N ILE A 180 -6.53 -6.18 4.83
CA ILE A 180 -5.95 -6.64 3.58
C ILE A 180 -6.91 -7.69 3.01
N GLN A 181 -7.76 -7.23 2.10
CA GLN A 181 -8.87 -8.02 1.59
C GLN A 181 -8.40 -9.19 0.71
N SER A 182 -8.88 -10.37 1.07
CA SER A 182 -8.91 -11.64 0.33
C SER A 182 -7.54 -12.24 -0.04
N TYR A 183 -7.29 -13.42 0.52
CA TYR A 183 -6.23 -14.32 0.11
C TYR A 183 -6.87 -15.55 -0.53
N ASP A 184 -6.39 -15.95 -1.71
CA ASP A 184 -6.80 -17.18 -2.37
C ASP A 184 -6.17 -18.39 -1.68
N CYS A 185 -6.64 -18.68 -0.46
CA CYS A 185 -6.15 -19.77 0.35
C CYS A 185 -6.91 -21.06 0.06
N SER A 186 -6.17 -22.11 -0.26
CA SER A 186 -6.71 -23.48 -0.29
C SER A 186 -7.04 -23.98 1.12
N THR A 187 -7.78 -25.09 1.19
CA THR A 187 -8.09 -25.79 2.44
C THR A 187 -6.85 -26.29 3.18
N ASP A 188 -5.75 -26.50 2.46
CA ASP A 188 -4.47 -26.98 3.02
C ASP A 188 -3.56 -25.80 3.42
N HIS A 189 -4.12 -24.61 3.59
CA HIS A 189 -3.40 -23.39 3.99
C HIS A 189 -2.29 -22.97 3.04
N ARG A 190 -2.46 -23.26 1.74
CA ARG A 190 -1.55 -22.78 0.68
C ARG A 190 -2.17 -21.68 -0.15
N PHE A 191 -1.36 -20.66 -0.45
CA PHE A 191 -1.76 -19.60 -1.36
C PHE A 191 -1.84 -20.14 -2.79
N GLN A 192 -2.89 -19.76 -3.53
CA GLN A 192 -3.19 -20.28 -4.87
C GLN A 192 -2.97 -19.25 -6.00
N GLY A 193 -2.75 -17.98 -5.66
CA GLY A 193 -2.49 -16.91 -6.63
C GLY A 193 -1.02 -16.80 -7.04
N LYS A 194 -0.68 -15.68 -7.67
CA LYS A 194 0.72 -15.35 -7.98
C LYS A 194 1.42 -14.71 -6.79
N SER A 195 2.73 -14.93 -6.64
CA SER A 195 3.50 -14.37 -5.52
C SER A 195 3.36 -12.85 -5.40
N GLU A 196 3.28 -12.11 -6.51
CA GLU A 196 3.08 -10.65 -6.51
C GLU A 196 1.76 -10.23 -5.85
N GLU A 197 0.71 -11.05 -5.95
CA GLU A 197 -0.62 -10.77 -5.41
C GLU A 197 -0.70 -10.95 -3.89
N THR A 198 0.37 -11.49 -3.27
CA THR A 198 0.46 -11.68 -1.82
C THR A 198 0.93 -10.44 -1.08
N ILE A 199 1.62 -9.53 -1.78
CA ILE A 199 2.14 -8.29 -1.21
C ILE A 199 1.07 -7.23 -1.44
N LYS A 200 0.46 -6.76 -0.35
CA LYS A 200 -0.68 -5.86 -0.41
C LYS A 200 -0.56 -4.77 0.64
N ASP A 201 -0.98 -3.59 0.26
CA ASP A 201 -1.18 -2.44 1.13
C ASP A 201 -2.55 -2.49 1.81
N THR A 202 -2.74 -1.68 2.85
CA THR A 202 -3.96 -1.67 3.66
C THR A 202 -5.09 -0.93 2.94
N GLN A 203 -4.76 0.07 2.10
CA GLN A 203 -5.66 0.90 1.28
C GLN A 203 -6.70 1.72 2.05
N TYR A 204 -7.14 1.26 3.22
CA TYR A 204 -8.10 1.90 4.11
C TYR A 204 -7.90 1.46 5.56
N TRP A 205 -7.89 2.42 6.47
CA TRP A 205 -7.92 2.18 7.91
C TRP A 205 -9.33 2.29 8.45
N ASP A 206 -9.80 1.28 9.18
CA ASP A 206 -11.03 1.39 9.98
C ASP A 206 -10.73 2.24 11.23
N PRO A 207 -11.31 3.46 11.36
CA PRO A 207 -11.07 4.35 12.49
C PRO A 207 -11.51 3.76 13.84
N ALA A 208 -12.38 2.73 13.83
CA ALA A 208 -12.76 2.02 15.06
C ALA A 208 -11.67 1.07 15.58
N SER A 209 -10.64 0.81 14.77
CA SER A 209 -9.61 -0.17 15.05
C SER A 209 -8.20 0.43 15.06
N ALA A 210 -7.86 1.32 14.13
CA ALA A 210 -6.54 1.94 14.06
C ALA A 210 -6.51 3.29 14.78
N PHE A 211 -5.48 3.52 15.60
CA PHE A 211 -5.27 4.76 16.34
C PHE A 211 -3.85 5.27 16.10
N PHE A 212 -3.76 6.47 15.54
CA PHE A 212 -2.51 7.19 15.29
C PHE A 212 -2.41 8.41 16.20
N ASP A 213 -1.18 8.76 16.58
CA ASP A 213 -0.91 10.02 17.27
C ASP A 213 -1.24 11.20 16.36
N VAL A 214 -2.06 12.13 16.85
CA VAL A 214 -2.49 13.31 16.08
C VAL A 214 -1.61 14.49 16.46
N PRO A 215 -0.69 14.94 15.60
CA PRO A 215 0.09 16.13 15.87
C PRO A 215 -0.82 17.36 15.97
N GLN A 216 -0.42 18.31 16.82
CA GLN A 216 -1.18 19.53 17.08
C GLN A 216 -1.47 20.31 15.78
N SER A 217 -0.53 20.33 14.84
CA SER A 217 -0.68 20.96 13.52
C SER A 217 -1.85 20.40 12.71
N ILE A 218 -2.21 19.13 12.88
CA ILE A 218 -3.39 18.52 12.26
C ILE A 218 -4.60 18.75 13.15
N GLY A 219 -4.48 18.45 14.45
CA GLY A 219 -5.60 18.54 15.40
C GLY A 219 -6.28 19.91 15.47
N GLU A 220 -5.52 21.01 15.35
CA GLU A 220 -6.07 22.37 15.39
C GLU A 220 -6.91 22.75 14.15
N HIS A 221 -6.68 22.09 13.02
CA HIS A 221 -7.39 22.35 11.76
C HIS A 221 -8.56 21.38 11.53
N VAL A 222 -8.71 20.35 12.37
CA VAL A 222 -9.82 19.40 12.31
C VAL A 222 -11.02 19.97 13.07
N THR A 223 -12.18 20.03 12.40
CA THR A 223 -13.41 20.50 13.05
C THR A 223 -13.82 19.57 14.18
N SER A 224 -14.45 20.09 15.25
CA SER A 224 -14.90 19.28 16.39
C SER A 224 -15.94 18.20 16.04
N SER A 225 -16.56 18.28 14.86
CA SER A 225 -17.48 17.27 14.33
C SER A 225 -16.81 16.17 13.50
N THR A 226 -15.52 16.29 13.22
CA THR A 226 -14.73 15.33 12.45
C THR A 226 -13.86 14.53 13.40
N ASP A 227 -13.91 13.20 13.29
CA ASP A 227 -12.97 12.34 14.00
C ASP A 227 -11.55 12.56 13.43
N PRO A 228 -10.58 13.04 14.21
CA PRO A 228 -9.21 13.26 13.75
C PRO A 228 -8.57 12.00 13.15
N GLN A 229 -8.95 10.80 13.60
CA GLN A 229 -8.46 9.53 13.06
C GLN A 229 -8.78 9.38 11.57
N THR A 230 -9.91 9.91 11.10
CA THR A 230 -10.28 9.89 9.67
C THR A 230 -9.40 10.79 8.79
N VAL A 231 -8.64 11.70 9.41
CA VAL A 231 -7.69 12.60 8.74
C VAL A 231 -6.27 12.04 8.86
N ILE A 232 -5.80 11.76 10.09
CA ILE A 232 -4.42 11.31 10.32
C ILE A 232 -4.15 9.94 9.68
N SER A 233 -5.11 9.01 9.72
CA SER A 233 -4.92 7.67 9.13
C SER A 233 -4.62 7.70 7.64
N ARG A 234 -5.06 8.74 6.91
CA ARG A 234 -4.83 8.85 5.46
C ARG A 234 -3.36 9.00 5.09
N TYR A 235 -2.54 9.49 6.02
CA TYR A 235 -1.11 9.64 5.81
C TYR A 235 -0.39 8.30 5.86
N TYR A 236 -0.92 7.34 6.60
CA TYR A 236 -0.24 6.07 6.84
C TYR A 236 -0.76 4.98 5.91
N ASP A 237 0.13 4.11 5.46
CA ASP A 237 -0.23 2.81 4.91
C ASP A 237 0.65 1.73 5.54
N ALA A 238 0.20 0.48 5.48
CA ALA A 238 0.98 -0.67 5.90
C ALA A 238 0.97 -1.73 4.80
N VAL A 239 2.16 -2.15 4.38
CA VAL A 239 2.37 -3.15 3.34
C VAL A 239 2.71 -4.49 3.98
N ALA A 240 1.87 -5.50 3.74
CA ALA A 240 2.12 -6.88 4.15
C ALA A 240 3.09 -7.58 3.20
N ILE A 241 4.09 -8.24 3.76
CA ILE A 241 5.05 -9.08 3.04
C ILE A 241 5.14 -10.42 3.77
N PRO A 242 4.62 -11.52 3.20
CA PRO A 242 4.62 -12.80 3.89
C PRO A 242 6.00 -13.47 3.86
N MET A 243 6.57 -13.66 5.04
CA MET A 243 7.90 -14.22 5.26
C MET A 243 7.83 -15.53 6.04
N ASP A 244 8.88 -16.33 5.98
CA ASP A 244 8.99 -17.67 6.58
C ASP A 244 8.71 -17.71 8.09
N ASP A 245 8.87 -16.59 8.79
CA ASP A 245 8.62 -16.41 10.22
C ASP A 245 7.34 -15.63 10.57
N GLY A 246 6.58 -15.18 9.59
CA GLY A 246 5.34 -14.44 9.79
C GLY A 246 5.12 -13.38 8.72
N VAL A 247 3.97 -12.73 8.76
CA VAL A 247 3.72 -11.57 7.89
C VAL A 247 4.48 -10.38 8.45
N TRP A 248 5.31 -9.76 7.62
CA TRP A 248 5.96 -8.50 7.95
C TRP A 248 5.08 -7.36 7.50
N TYR A 249 4.99 -6.31 8.30
CA TYR A 249 4.29 -5.09 7.95
C TYR A 249 5.29 -3.95 7.92
N VAL A 250 5.45 -3.34 6.75
CA VAL A 250 6.19 -2.10 6.61
C VAL A 250 5.17 -0.97 6.63
N THR A 251 5.20 -0.18 7.71
CA THR A 251 4.38 1.02 7.82
C THR A 251 5.13 2.16 7.14
N VAL A 252 4.42 2.88 6.28
CA VAL A 252 4.92 4.06 5.58
C VAL A 252 4.06 5.27 5.92
N ASP A 253 4.69 6.43 5.95
CA ASP A 253 4.06 7.74 6.02
C ASP A 253 4.16 8.44 4.67
N CYS A 254 3.05 8.93 4.15
CA CYS A 254 2.87 9.48 2.82
C CYS A 254 2.44 10.95 2.91
N PRO A 255 3.39 11.90 3.00
CA PRO A 255 3.10 13.30 3.28
C PRO A 255 2.31 14.01 2.17
N ALA A 256 2.32 13.49 0.94
CA ALA A 256 1.52 14.05 -0.14
C ALA A 256 0.01 13.99 0.14
N MET A 257 -0.44 13.08 1.00
CA MET A 257 -1.85 12.97 1.38
C MET A 257 -2.42 14.19 2.10
N ALA A 258 -1.57 15.10 2.60
CA ALA A 258 -2.00 16.36 3.19
C ALA A 258 -2.86 17.20 2.22
N ASP A 259 -2.44 17.26 0.96
CA ASP A 259 -3.04 18.14 -0.04
C ASP A 259 -3.93 17.40 -1.03
N GLN A 260 -3.96 16.06 -0.96
CA GLN A 260 -4.64 15.17 -1.92
C GLN A 260 -4.37 15.59 -3.38
N PRO A 261 -3.09 15.69 -3.79
CA PRO A 261 -2.72 16.30 -5.06
C PRO A 261 -3.29 15.53 -6.24
N PHE A 262 -3.62 16.27 -7.29
CA PHE A 262 -3.82 15.68 -8.60
C PHE A 262 -2.46 15.26 -9.18
N LEU A 263 -2.39 14.06 -9.73
CA LEU A 263 -1.17 13.52 -10.33
C LEU A 263 -1.33 13.36 -11.84
N ASP A 264 -0.22 13.50 -12.55
CA ASP A 264 -0.13 13.07 -13.94
C ASP A 264 0.09 11.54 -14.03
N LYS A 265 0.18 11.02 -15.26
CA LYS A 265 0.37 9.57 -15.49
C LYS A 265 1.70 9.03 -14.94
N ASN A 266 2.67 9.89 -14.68
CA ASN A 266 4.01 9.54 -14.22
C ASN A 266 4.15 9.65 -12.70
N GLY A 267 3.08 10.05 -12.00
CA GLY A 267 3.09 10.26 -10.54
C GLY A 267 3.62 11.63 -10.13
N ASP A 268 3.70 12.58 -11.05
CA ASP A 268 4.10 13.96 -10.76
C ASP A 268 2.89 14.79 -10.32
N GLU A 269 3.06 15.55 -9.24
CA GLU A 269 2.06 16.47 -8.74
C GLU A 269 1.76 17.58 -9.74
N MET A 270 0.48 17.76 -10.04
CA MET A 270 -0.03 18.78 -10.95
C MET A 270 -0.34 20.06 -10.17
N GLN A 271 -0.02 21.20 -10.78
CA GLN A 271 -0.32 22.53 -10.22
C GLN A 271 -1.78 22.91 -10.51
N ALA A 272 -2.73 22.30 -9.79
CA ALA A 272 -4.16 22.58 -9.89
C ALA A 272 -4.82 22.52 -8.51
N ALA A 273 -5.58 23.56 -8.15
CA ALA A 273 -6.33 23.59 -6.89
C ALA A 273 -7.64 22.78 -6.98
N SER A 274 -8.19 22.68 -8.19
CA SER A 274 -9.36 21.87 -8.50
C SER A 274 -9.28 21.30 -9.91
N ALA A 275 -10.06 20.25 -10.20
CA ALA A 275 -10.19 19.74 -11.56
C ALA A 275 -10.70 20.81 -12.55
N ALA A 276 -11.47 21.80 -12.07
CA ALA A 276 -12.00 22.88 -12.91
C ALA A 276 -10.90 23.80 -13.46
N ASP A 277 -9.76 23.90 -12.77
CA ASP A 277 -8.61 24.72 -13.18
C ASP A 277 -7.79 24.06 -14.30
N MET A 278 -8.05 22.79 -14.59
CA MET A 278 -7.34 22.04 -15.62
C MET A 278 -7.93 22.27 -17.01
N PRO A 279 -7.09 22.31 -18.07
CA PRO A 279 -7.57 22.32 -19.45
C PRO A 279 -8.47 21.11 -19.75
N ASP A 280 -9.51 21.32 -20.57
CA ASP A 280 -10.31 20.21 -21.09
C ASP A 280 -9.42 19.20 -21.85
N GLY A 281 -9.71 17.91 -21.69
CA GLY A 281 -8.91 16.79 -22.18
C GLY A 281 -7.77 16.36 -21.26
N THR A 282 -7.54 17.05 -20.14
CA THR A 282 -6.47 16.70 -19.19
C THR A 282 -6.82 15.41 -18.47
N LYS A 283 -5.95 14.41 -18.57
CA LYS A 283 -6.04 13.16 -17.81
C LYS A 283 -5.23 13.29 -16.53
N PHE A 284 -5.85 12.98 -15.40
CA PHE A 284 -5.25 13.09 -14.07
C PHE A 284 -5.62 11.87 -13.21
N TRP A 285 -4.87 11.70 -12.13
CA TRP A 285 -5.08 10.69 -11.10
C TRP A 285 -5.28 11.39 -9.76
N ILE A 286 -6.18 10.87 -8.93
CA ILE A 286 -6.45 11.40 -7.60
C ILE A 286 -6.74 10.26 -6.63
N SER A 287 -6.42 10.47 -5.36
CA SER A 287 -6.82 9.56 -4.29
C SER A 287 -8.33 9.57 -4.10
N SER A 288 -8.89 8.41 -3.78
CA SER A 288 -10.29 8.35 -3.35
C SER A 288 -10.45 8.93 -1.95
N VAL A 289 -11.66 9.34 -1.58
CA VAL A 289 -11.91 9.96 -0.26
C VAL A 289 -11.56 9.01 0.91
N SER A 290 -11.63 7.70 0.69
CA SER A 290 -11.29 6.69 1.69
C SER A 290 -9.88 6.12 1.54
N SER A 291 -9.16 6.38 0.45
CA SER A 291 -7.82 5.80 0.29
C SER A 291 -6.81 6.46 1.23
N VAL A 292 -5.88 5.65 1.68
CA VAL A 292 -4.75 6.05 2.52
C VAL A 292 -3.47 5.93 1.69
N GLY A 293 -2.38 6.54 2.15
CA GLY A 293 -1.05 6.22 1.64
C GLY A 293 -0.81 6.54 0.16
N VAL A 294 -0.80 7.81 -0.23
CA VAL A 294 -0.40 8.20 -1.60
C VAL A 294 0.94 8.91 -1.57
N GLY A 295 1.92 8.34 -2.27
CA GLY A 295 3.20 8.97 -2.49
C GLY A 295 3.35 9.47 -3.92
N THR A 296 4.10 10.54 -4.10
CA THR A 296 4.34 11.19 -5.39
C THR A 296 5.84 11.19 -5.70
N ASN A 297 6.24 11.61 -6.90
CA ASN A 297 7.67 11.78 -7.19
C ASN A 297 8.29 12.95 -6.40
N GLN A 298 7.49 13.97 -6.09
CA GLN A 298 7.92 15.15 -5.34
C GLN A 298 7.92 14.90 -3.83
N ARG A 299 6.97 14.10 -3.35
CA ARG A 299 6.74 13.75 -1.96
C ARG A 299 6.48 12.25 -1.85
N PRO A 300 7.52 11.41 -1.99
CA PRO A 300 7.38 9.98 -1.84
C PRO A 300 6.99 9.62 -0.41
N CYS A 301 6.36 8.46 -0.24
CA CYS A 301 6.19 7.89 1.08
C CYS A 301 7.56 7.57 1.71
N GLN A 302 7.59 7.47 3.03
CA GLN A 302 8.77 7.21 3.82
C GLN A 302 8.50 6.06 4.78
N PRO A 303 9.42 5.09 4.93
CA PRO A 303 9.23 4.02 5.89
C PRO A 303 9.40 4.58 7.31
N VAL A 304 8.44 4.26 8.18
CA VAL A 304 8.45 4.70 9.58
C VAL A 304 8.68 3.54 10.54
N GLU A 305 8.24 2.33 10.18
CA GLU A 305 8.42 1.13 10.99
C GLU A 305 8.42 -0.14 10.12
N ILE A 306 9.09 -1.19 10.60
CA ILE A 306 8.84 -2.57 10.19
C ILE A 306 8.47 -3.41 11.41
N THR A 307 7.35 -4.13 11.33
CA THR A 307 6.93 -5.11 12.34
C THR A 307 6.92 -6.51 11.73
N VAL A 308 7.19 -7.52 12.56
CA VAL A 308 7.20 -8.93 12.21
C VAL A 308 6.12 -9.61 13.01
N ALA A 309 5.12 -10.19 12.33
CA ALA A 309 3.94 -10.79 12.96
C ALA A 309 3.22 -9.83 13.94
N GLY A 310 3.17 -8.54 13.60
CA GLY A 310 2.50 -7.50 14.40
C GLY A 310 3.29 -7.02 15.63
N GLN A 311 4.59 -7.34 15.73
CA GLN A 311 5.47 -6.82 16.77
C GLN A 311 6.71 -6.20 16.15
N THR A 312 7.17 -5.05 16.66
CA THR A 312 8.52 -4.54 16.32
C THR A 312 9.52 -5.64 16.70
N PRO A 313 10.37 -6.12 15.77
CA PRO A 313 11.11 -7.34 16.04
C PRO A 313 12.21 -7.10 17.09
N PHE A 314 12.13 -7.83 18.21
CA PHE A 314 13.06 -7.69 19.34
C PHE A 314 13.72 -9.02 19.75
N TRP A 315 15.02 -9.01 20.08
CA TRP A 315 15.69 -10.06 20.86
C TRP A 315 15.90 -9.58 22.31
N TYR A 316 15.50 -10.42 23.27
CA TYR A 316 15.98 -10.33 24.64
C TYR A 316 17.40 -10.92 24.68
N ILE A 317 18.41 -10.06 24.82
CA ILE A 317 19.76 -10.50 25.20
C ILE A 317 19.72 -10.58 26.73
N GLY A 318 19.41 -11.76 27.26
CA GLY A 318 19.51 -12.00 28.69
C GLY A 318 20.93 -11.68 29.15
N THR A 319 21.05 -10.83 30.15
CA THR A 319 22.26 -10.82 30.98
C THR A 319 22.30 -12.19 31.65
N ASP A 320 23.21 -13.06 31.23
CA ASP A 320 23.55 -14.24 32.00
C ASP A 320 23.82 -13.79 33.43
N GLY A 321 23.09 -14.38 34.37
CA GLY A 321 23.28 -14.11 35.79
C GLY A 321 24.72 -14.36 36.20
N SER A 322 25.39 -13.32 36.68
CA SER A 322 26.59 -13.43 37.48
C SER A 322 26.42 -12.56 38.72
N ASP A 323 25.72 -13.12 39.70
CA ASP A 323 25.99 -12.90 41.12
C ASP A 323 26.85 -14.08 41.61
#